data_AF-A0A7S0AK10-F1
#
_entry.id   AF-A0A7S0AK10-F1
#
_cell.length_a   1.000
_cell.length_b   1.000
_cell.length_c   1.000
_cell.angle_alpha   90.00
_cell.angle_beta   90.00
_cell.angle_gamma   90.00
#
_symmetry.space_group_name_H-M   'P 1'
#
loop_
_entity.id
_entity.type
_entity.pdbx_description
1 polymer ?
#
loop_
_entity_poly.entity_id
_entity_poly.type
_entity_poly.pdbx_seq_one_letter_code
_entity_poly.pdbx_strand_id
1 'polypeptide(L)'
;MDGRKSDVRVWVLVSSWQPAVVWIHPEPYLRLATRPLSLDPEDLADPFVHLTNRSVQKRGKEGRQAMEDRNEGHILTLEAFFKWARAELPSVSYPAEVGAATGDGTGASEGLVSGSVKEAWQRCTWPRIVQAVQAAVLACQGEVGAHPPGCFELFGFDFMLDRQMRPWLLEANSSPDLCEDAGPALRCLIEDALAELLSLVVGLQEGTVQLPEAQAGDPWSRNEAVEGSGRWRLCLHEVPPKASGGSSPSRARSPRRQLPPSASASPCVGSHTQVLRACLGSVANAQYPRLVPSLSQLLYGYSDSDPDREWRRKCAVAGTTALPWRRNACVHPSRGEGEKGTDGAG
;
A
#
# COMPACT_ATOMS: atom_id res chain seq x y z
N MET A 1 -20.64 3.77 -6.46
CA MET A 1 -20.32 3.62 -7.91
C MET A 1 -21.24 2.57 -8.48
N ASP A 2 -21.97 2.82 -9.57
CA ASP A 2 -23.01 1.91 -10.13
C ASP A 2 -24.05 1.45 -9.09
N GLY A 3 -24.45 2.35 -8.19
CA GLY A 3 -25.32 1.99 -7.05
C GLY A 3 -24.67 1.13 -5.97
N ARG A 4 -23.42 0.67 -6.13
CA ARG A 4 -22.69 -0.16 -5.15
C ARG A 4 -21.91 0.70 -4.16
N LYS A 5 -21.84 0.22 -2.90
CA LYS A 5 -21.02 0.82 -1.84
C LYS A 5 -19.53 0.62 -2.15
N SER A 6 -18.70 1.56 -1.72
CA SER A 6 -17.25 1.46 -1.85
C SER A 6 -16.51 2.07 -0.67
N ASP A 7 -15.32 1.58 -0.41
CA ASP A 7 -14.31 2.23 0.42
C ASP A 7 -13.02 2.46 -0.38
N VAL A 8 -12.13 3.27 0.17
CA VAL A 8 -10.78 3.57 -0.33
C VAL A 8 -9.76 2.98 0.62
N ARG A 9 -8.89 2.10 0.11
CA ARG A 9 -7.70 1.61 0.82
C ARG A 9 -6.51 2.52 0.51
N VAL A 10 -5.91 3.08 1.54
CA VAL A 10 -4.69 3.90 1.48
C VAL A 10 -3.57 3.18 2.23
N TRP A 11 -2.37 3.10 1.64
CA TRP A 11 -1.20 2.57 2.33
C TRP A 11 -0.42 3.67 3.04
N VAL A 12 -0.10 3.40 4.31
CA VAL A 12 0.63 4.32 5.19
C VAL A 12 1.80 3.58 5.82
N LEU A 13 3.01 4.11 5.67
CA LEU A 13 4.21 3.58 6.29
C LEU A 13 4.62 4.50 7.44
N VAL A 14 4.70 3.95 8.66
CA VAL A 14 5.31 4.63 9.81
C VAL A 14 6.73 4.11 9.94
N SER A 15 7.72 4.94 9.61
CA SER A 15 9.14 4.57 9.70
C SER A 15 9.77 4.94 11.04
N SER A 16 9.10 5.80 11.83
CA SER A 16 9.47 6.12 13.20
C SER A 16 8.24 6.64 13.95
N TRP A 17 8.08 6.22 15.20
CA TRP A 17 7.03 6.75 16.09
C TRP A 17 7.53 7.90 16.97
N GLN A 18 8.84 7.98 17.26
CA GLN A 18 9.39 8.99 18.16
C GLN A 18 10.81 9.41 17.70
N PRO A 19 10.96 10.57 17.01
CA PRO A 19 9.89 11.45 16.51
C PRO A 19 9.06 10.77 15.40
N ALA A 20 7.81 11.19 15.23
CA ALA A 20 6.92 10.62 14.21
C ALA A 20 7.42 10.93 12.78
N VAL A 21 7.62 9.88 11.97
CA VAL A 21 7.92 9.96 10.54
C VAL A 21 6.97 9.03 9.79
N VAL A 22 6.08 9.63 8.99
CA VAL A 22 4.98 8.95 8.32
C VAL A 22 4.99 9.26 6.83
N TRP A 23 4.79 8.20 6.05
CA TRP A 23 4.72 8.23 4.60
C TRP A 23 3.37 7.69 4.13
N ILE A 24 2.87 8.23 3.03
CA ILE A 24 1.61 7.82 2.41
C ILE A 24 1.86 7.47 0.94
N HIS A 25 1.34 6.33 0.48
CA HIS A 25 1.43 5.97 -0.93
C HIS A 25 0.35 6.72 -1.73
N PRO A 26 0.68 7.41 -2.84
CA PRO A 26 -0.23 8.32 -3.54
C PRO A 26 -1.28 7.61 -4.41
N GLU A 27 -1.14 6.31 -4.61
CA GLU A 27 -2.03 5.48 -5.40
C GLU A 27 -2.81 4.52 -4.48
N PRO A 28 -3.95 4.96 -3.92
CA PRO A 28 -4.88 4.06 -3.27
C PRO A 28 -5.66 3.24 -4.30
N TYR A 29 -6.40 2.24 -3.80
CA TYR A 29 -7.38 1.51 -4.59
C TYR A 29 -8.72 1.48 -3.88
N LEU A 30 -9.80 1.42 -4.67
CA LEU A 30 -11.16 1.38 -4.18
C LEU A 30 -11.66 -0.04 -4.18
N ARG A 31 -12.35 -0.43 -3.12
CA ARG A 31 -13.01 -1.74 -3.00
C ARG A 31 -14.51 -1.53 -3.04
N LEU A 32 -15.18 -2.24 -3.94
CA LEU A 32 -16.62 -2.15 -4.14
C LEU A 32 -17.29 -3.37 -3.53
N ALA A 33 -18.48 -3.15 -2.99
CA ALA A 33 -19.44 -4.22 -2.77
C ALA A 33 -19.75 -4.91 -4.10
N THR A 34 -20.00 -6.22 -4.09
CA THR A 34 -20.37 -6.97 -5.29
C THR A 34 -21.84 -6.81 -5.63
N ARG A 35 -22.68 -6.36 -4.69
CA ARG A 35 -24.11 -6.09 -4.89
C ARG A 35 -24.44 -4.60 -4.77
N PRO A 36 -25.51 -4.12 -5.44
CA PRO A 36 -26.02 -2.76 -5.25
C PRO A 36 -26.34 -2.48 -3.79
N LEU A 37 -26.14 -1.24 -3.35
CA LEU A 37 -26.53 -0.77 -2.05
C LEU A 37 -28.06 -0.81 -1.94
N SER A 38 -28.56 -1.53 -0.93
CA SER A 38 -29.95 -1.54 -0.52
C SER A 38 -30.04 -1.05 0.92
N LEU A 39 -31.14 -0.40 1.28
CA LEU A 39 -31.47 -0.05 2.67
C LEU A 39 -32.75 -0.76 3.12
N ASP A 40 -33.25 -1.69 2.31
CA ASP A 40 -34.43 -2.47 2.64
C ASP A 40 -34.11 -3.39 3.82
N PRO A 41 -34.99 -3.52 4.83
CA PRO A 41 -34.71 -4.29 6.04
C PRO A 41 -34.26 -5.73 5.79
N GLU A 42 -34.70 -6.32 4.69
CA GLU A 42 -34.36 -7.69 4.27
C GLU A 42 -32.90 -7.83 3.82
N ASP A 43 -32.32 -6.76 3.27
CA ASP A 43 -30.96 -6.74 2.72
C ASP A 43 -29.93 -6.26 3.74
N LEU A 44 -30.35 -5.67 4.86
CA LEU A 44 -29.43 -5.11 5.88
C LEU A 44 -28.44 -6.14 6.46
N ALA A 45 -28.83 -7.41 6.46
CA ALA A 45 -27.99 -8.51 6.92
C ALA A 45 -27.07 -9.07 5.83
N ASP A 46 -27.22 -8.65 4.56
CA ASP A 46 -26.41 -9.14 3.45
C ASP A 46 -25.01 -8.48 3.45
N PRO A 47 -23.95 -9.24 3.78
CA PRO A 47 -22.59 -8.69 3.81
C PRO A 47 -22.08 -8.28 2.41
N PHE A 48 -22.67 -8.80 1.33
CA PHE A 48 -22.27 -8.48 -0.04
C PHE A 48 -22.83 -7.14 -0.54
N VAL A 49 -23.78 -6.57 0.21
CA VAL A 49 -24.35 -5.22 -0.01
C VAL A 49 -23.59 -4.17 0.82
N HIS A 50 -23.31 -4.50 2.08
CA HIS A 50 -22.87 -3.50 3.07
C HIS A 50 -21.38 -3.55 3.43
N LEU A 51 -20.71 -4.68 3.23
CA LEU A 51 -19.26 -4.79 3.44
C LEU A 51 -18.54 -4.70 2.09
N THR A 52 -17.32 -4.19 2.12
CA THR A 52 -16.48 -3.98 0.94
C THR A 52 -15.15 -4.73 1.06
N ASN A 53 -14.90 -5.37 2.22
CA ASN A 53 -13.71 -6.19 2.46
C ASN A 53 -13.62 -7.30 1.40
N ARG A 54 -12.48 -7.37 0.71
CA ARG A 54 -12.19 -8.35 -0.34
C ARG A 54 -12.38 -9.80 0.12
N SER A 55 -11.95 -10.11 1.35
CA SER A 55 -12.10 -11.44 1.98
C SER A 55 -13.57 -11.86 2.14
N VAL A 56 -14.47 -10.89 2.36
CA VAL A 56 -15.91 -11.12 2.42
C VAL A 56 -16.45 -11.26 1.00
N GLN A 57 -16.17 -10.30 0.12
CA GLN A 57 -16.74 -10.24 -1.22
C GLN A 57 -16.46 -11.50 -2.06
N LYS A 58 -15.26 -12.07 -1.94
CA LYS A 58 -14.87 -13.32 -2.61
C LYS A 58 -15.68 -14.55 -2.22
N ARG A 59 -16.36 -14.52 -1.06
CA ARG A 59 -17.24 -15.61 -0.61
C ARG A 59 -18.60 -15.56 -1.31
N GLY A 60 -18.94 -14.44 -1.98
CA GLY A 60 -20.15 -14.30 -2.78
C GLY A 60 -20.06 -15.04 -4.10
N LYS A 61 -21.20 -15.28 -4.76
CA LYS A 61 -21.24 -15.94 -6.08
C LYS A 61 -20.50 -15.08 -7.13
N GLU A 62 -20.77 -13.78 -7.10
CA GLU A 62 -20.19 -12.76 -7.96
C GLU A 62 -18.68 -12.61 -7.72
N GLY A 63 -18.25 -12.64 -6.46
CA GLY A 63 -16.83 -12.58 -6.10
C GLY A 63 -16.03 -13.82 -6.51
N ARG A 64 -16.62 -15.02 -6.39
CA ARG A 64 -16.00 -16.26 -6.90
C ARG A 64 -15.82 -16.23 -8.41
N GLN A 65 -16.86 -15.82 -9.14
CA GLN A 65 -16.80 -15.71 -10.60
C GLN A 65 -15.73 -14.70 -11.04
N ALA A 66 -15.65 -13.55 -10.38
CA ALA A 66 -14.62 -12.53 -10.65
C ALA A 66 -13.19 -13.08 -10.44
N MET A 67 -12.98 -13.93 -9.45
CA MET A 67 -11.69 -14.58 -9.20
C MET A 67 -11.35 -15.60 -10.30
N GLU A 68 -12.30 -16.43 -10.70
CA GLU A 68 -12.14 -17.41 -11.79
C GLU A 68 -11.78 -16.72 -13.12
N ASP A 69 -12.43 -15.59 -13.41
CA ASP A 69 -12.20 -14.81 -14.61
C ASP A 69 -10.92 -13.96 -14.54
N ARG A 70 -10.20 -13.98 -13.40
CA ARG A 70 -9.08 -13.08 -13.07
C ARG A 70 -9.40 -11.61 -13.33
N ASN A 71 -10.65 -11.26 -13.09
CA ASN A 71 -11.23 -9.95 -13.36
C ASN A 71 -11.92 -9.45 -12.10
N GLU A 72 -11.15 -8.88 -11.19
CA GLU A 72 -11.66 -8.27 -9.96
C GLU A 72 -12.32 -6.92 -10.24
N GLY A 73 -13.40 -6.91 -11.02
CA GLY A 73 -14.16 -5.68 -11.35
C GLY A 73 -14.81 -4.98 -10.13
N HIS A 74 -14.65 -5.55 -8.94
CA HIS A 74 -15.01 -4.96 -7.65
C HIS A 74 -13.81 -4.27 -6.97
N ILE A 75 -12.65 -4.19 -7.61
CA ILE A 75 -11.50 -3.41 -7.16
C ILE A 75 -11.08 -2.46 -8.28
N LEU A 76 -10.96 -1.18 -7.97
CA LEU A 76 -10.56 -0.15 -8.93
C LEU A 76 -9.27 0.50 -8.47
N THR A 77 -8.28 0.59 -9.35
CA THR A 77 -7.17 1.53 -9.16
C THR A 77 -7.71 2.96 -9.17
N LEU A 78 -6.97 3.91 -8.61
CA LEU A 78 -7.37 5.32 -8.64
C LEU A 78 -7.59 5.83 -10.08
N GLU A 79 -6.74 5.40 -11.01
CA GLU A 79 -6.91 5.68 -12.45
C GLU A 79 -8.23 5.13 -12.99
N ALA A 80 -8.55 3.86 -12.70
CA ALA A 80 -9.79 3.24 -13.13
C ALA A 80 -11.02 3.95 -12.55
N PHE A 81 -10.94 4.38 -11.29
CA PHE A 81 -11.98 5.19 -10.65
C PHE A 81 -12.19 6.52 -11.38
N PHE A 82 -11.14 7.27 -11.70
CA PHE A 82 -11.28 8.53 -12.42
C PHE A 82 -11.78 8.33 -13.86
N LYS A 83 -11.42 7.22 -14.50
CA LYS A 83 -11.94 6.86 -15.82
C LYS A 83 -13.45 6.58 -15.76
N TRP A 84 -13.89 5.78 -14.79
CA TRP A 84 -15.31 5.53 -14.53
C TRP A 84 -16.05 6.84 -14.24
N ALA A 85 -15.53 7.66 -13.32
CA ALA A 85 -16.17 8.90 -12.90
C ALA A 85 -16.34 9.89 -14.06
N ARG A 86 -15.38 9.97 -14.99
CA ARG A 86 -15.53 10.84 -16.18
C ARG A 86 -16.72 10.45 -17.06
N ALA A 87 -17.05 9.16 -17.13
CA ALA A 87 -18.18 8.67 -17.92
C ALA A 87 -19.50 8.77 -17.16
N GLU A 88 -19.52 8.37 -15.89
CA GLU A 88 -20.75 8.14 -15.13
C GLU A 88 -21.10 9.28 -14.15
N LEU A 89 -20.12 10.10 -13.76
CA LEU A 89 -20.29 11.17 -12.77
C LEU A 89 -19.50 12.44 -13.20
N PRO A 90 -19.95 13.12 -14.28
CA PRO A 90 -19.18 14.21 -14.89
C PRO A 90 -18.97 15.41 -13.95
N SER A 91 -19.87 15.61 -12.98
CA SER A 91 -19.67 16.60 -11.92
C SER A 91 -20.16 16.11 -10.57
N VAL A 92 -19.47 16.57 -9.52
CA VAL A 92 -19.82 16.34 -8.11
C VAL A 92 -19.66 17.66 -7.34
N SER A 93 -20.51 17.86 -6.35
CA SER A 93 -20.38 18.98 -5.41
C SER A 93 -19.46 18.60 -4.26
N TYR A 94 -18.53 19.48 -3.88
CA TYR A 94 -17.60 19.25 -2.79
C TYR A 94 -17.27 20.58 -2.06
N PRO A 95 -16.80 20.55 -0.80
CA PRO A 95 -16.40 21.75 -0.08
C PRO A 95 -15.29 22.52 -0.80
N ALA A 96 -15.45 23.84 -0.94
CA ALA A 96 -14.47 24.71 -1.61
C ALA A 96 -13.12 24.79 -0.88
N GLU A 97 -13.15 24.72 0.45
CA GLU A 97 -11.97 24.77 1.29
C GLU A 97 -11.82 23.47 2.10
N VAL A 98 -10.57 23.12 2.39
CA VAL A 98 -10.25 22.14 3.43
C VAL A 98 -10.46 22.87 4.75
N GLY A 99 -11.71 22.93 5.21
CA GLY A 99 -12.00 23.37 6.58
C GLY A 99 -11.12 22.54 7.51
N ALA A 100 -10.18 23.21 8.20
CA ALA A 100 -9.57 22.62 9.37
C ALA A 100 -10.73 22.12 10.21
N ALA A 101 -10.64 20.89 10.73
CA ALA A 101 -11.59 20.39 11.71
C ALA A 101 -11.45 21.25 12.98
N THR A 102 -11.93 22.50 12.96
CA THR A 102 -12.14 23.28 14.15
C THR A 102 -13.32 22.62 14.82
N GLY A 103 -13.05 21.85 15.87
CA GLY A 103 -14.05 21.20 16.72
C GLY A 103 -14.95 22.18 17.48
N ASP A 104 -15.15 23.38 16.95
CA ASP A 104 -16.05 24.39 17.50
C ASP A 104 -17.26 24.43 16.59
N GLY A 105 -18.40 23.93 17.08
CA GLY A 105 -19.64 23.69 16.36
C GLY A 105 -20.36 24.94 15.84
N THR A 106 -19.64 26.01 15.50
CA THR A 106 -20.20 27.18 14.83
C THR A 106 -20.33 26.87 13.34
N GLY A 107 -21.56 26.56 12.92
CA GLY A 107 -21.94 26.24 11.55
C GLY A 107 -21.75 27.40 10.57
N ALA A 108 -20.50 27.72 10.22
CA ALA A 108 -20.21 28.40 8.98
C ALA A 108 -20.62 27.44 7.84
N SER A 109 -21.52 27.88 6.95
CA SER A 109 -21.88 27.06 5.80
C SER A 109 -20.64 26.90 4.93
N GLU A 110 -20.00 25.73 4.93
CA GLU A 110 -18.94 25.43 3.98
C GLU A 110 -19.53 25.62 2.57
N GLY A 111 -18.97 26.57 1.82
CA GLY A 111 -19.39 26.81 0.44
C GLY A 111 -19.12 25.57 -0.40
N LEU A 112 -20.17 24.98 -0.98
CA LEU A 112 -20.03 23.88 -1.92
C LEU A 112 -19.71 24.44 -3.31
N VAL A 113 -18.71 23.85 -3.96
CA VAL A 113 -18.38 24.09 -5.37
C VAL A 113 -18.66 22.83 -6.17
N SER A 114 -18.87 22.98 -7.48
CA SER A 114 -19.02 21.86 -8.40
C SER A 114 -17.79 21.72 -9.28
N GLY A 115 -17.38 20.50 -9.56
CA GLY A 115 -16.28 20.22 -10.48
C GLY A 115 -16.25 18.74 -10.85
N SER A 116 -15.20 18.32 -11.54
CA SER A 116 -14.97 16.90 -11.82
C SER A 116 -14.61 16.13 -10.54
N VAL A 117 -14.86 14.83 -10.52
CA VAL A 117 -14.47 13.95 -9.41
C VAL A 117 -12.95 13.99 -9.15
N LYS A 118 -12.14 14.16 -10.20
CA LYS A 118 -10.68 14.29 -10.06
C LYS A 118 -10.29 15.59 -9.35
N GLU A 119 -10.93 16.70 -9.69
CA GLU A 119 -10.70 17.98 -8.99
C GLU A 119 -11.17 17.90 -7.53
N ALA A 120 -12.35 17.31 -7.28
CA ALA A 120 -12.86 17.08 -5.93
C ALA A 120 -11.90 16.22 -5.11
N TRP A 121 -11.33 15.17 -5.71
CA TRP A 121 -10.32 14.35 -5.08
C TRP A 121 -9.09 15.16 -4.68
N GLN A 122 -8.55 15.96 -5.59
CA GLN A 122 -7.34 16.75 -5.35
C GLN A 122 -7.54 17.87 -4.33
N ARG A 123 -8.72 18.52 -4.32
CA ARG A 123 -8.99 19.70 -3.50
C ARG A 123 -9.66 19.39 -2.17
N CYS A 124 -10.39 18.28 -2.08
CA CYS A 124 -11.15 17.92 -0.88
C CYS A 124 -10.70 16.57 -0.30
N THR A 125 -10.77 15.50 -1.10
CA THR A 125 -10.60 14.14 -0.57
C THR A 125 -9.18 13.85 -0.10
N TRP A 126 -8.19 14.05 -0.97
CA TRP A 126 -6.80 13.69 -0.68
C TRP A 126 -6.19 14.50 0.48
N PRO A 127 -6.35 15.83 0.55
CA PRO A 127 -5.86 16.60 1.71
C PRO A 127 -6.47 16.13 3.04
N ARG A 128 -7.77 15.81 3.06
CA ARG A 128 -8.46 15.31 4.27
C ARG A 128 -8.03 13.90 4.65
N ILE A 129 -7.72 13.02 3.68
CA ILE A 129 -7.11 11.72 3.94
C ILE A 129 -5.75 11.91 4.64
N VAL A 130 -4.90 12.78 4.10
CA VAL A 130 -3.58 13.07 4.68
C VAL A 130 -3.72 13.59 6.12
N GLN A 131 -4.61 14.56 6.35
CA GLN A 131 -4.91 15.09 7.69
C GLN A 131 -5.41 14.02 8.66
N ALA A 132 -6.30 13.13 8.21
CA ALA A 132 -6.81 12.04 9.04
C ALA A 132 -5.70 11.04 9.40
N VAL A 133 -4.80 10.72 8.48
CA VAL A 133 -3.64 9.86 8.75
C VAL A 133 -2.70 10.52 9.77
N GLN A 134 -2.35 11.79 9.58
CA GLN A 134 -1.52 12.55 10.52
C GLN A 134 -2.15 12.57 11.92
N ALA A 135 -3.44 12.90 12.01
CA ALA A 135 -4.17 12.97 13.27
C ALA A 135 -4.25 11.62 13.98
N ALA A 136 -4.52 10.54 13.24
CA ALA A 136 -4.58 9.19 13.79
C ALA A 136 -3.22 8.74 14.35
N VAL A 137 -2.12 8.98 13.63
CA VAL A 137 -0.78 8.63 14.10
C VAL A 137 -0.41 9.43 15.35
N LEU A 138 -0.60 10.77 15.32
CA LEU A 138 -0.28 11.64 16.45
C LEU A 138 -1.11 11.32 17.69
N ALA A 139 -2.40 10.99 17.54
CA ALA A 139 -3.27 10.63 18.65
C ALA A 139 -2.82 9.34 19.36
N CYS A 140 -2.24 8.39 18.62
CA CYS A 140 -1.76 7.12 19.17
C CYS A 140 -0.29 7.17 19.63
N GLN A 141 0.47 8.17 19.21
CA GLN A 141 1.93 8.24 19.40
C GLN A 141 2.37 8.09 20.86
N GLY A 142 1.61 8.67 21.81
CA GLY A 142 1.92 8.59 23.24
C GLY A 142 1.71 7.21 23.86
N GLU A 143 0.87 6.38 23.27
CA GLU A 143 0.57 5.01 23.72
C GLU A 143 1.52 3.99 23.08
N VAL A 144 2.13 4.32 21.94
CA VAL A 144 3.14 3.47 21.31
C VAL A 144 4.44 3.60 22.08
N GLY A 145 4.81 2.54 22.79
CA GLY A 145 6.07 2.45 23.53
C GLY A 145 7.31 2.66 22.65
N ALA A 146 8.47 2.79 23.28
CA ALA A 146 9.73 3.05 22.58
C ALA A 146 9.97 2.02 21.46
N HIS A 147 9.93 2.50 20.21
CA HIS A 147 10.10 1.66 19.03
C HIS A 147 11.60 1.48 18.76
N PRO A 148 12.12 0.24 18.62
CA PRO A 148 13.53 0.02 18.34
C PRO A 148 13.96 0.70 17.02
N PRO A 149 15.19 1.24 16.94
CA PRO A 149 15.72 1.75 15.68
C PRO A 149 15.71 0.67 14.59
N GLY A 150 15.36 1.07 13.37
CA GLY A 150 15.28 0.16 12.22
C GLY A 150 13.97 -0.62 12.09
N CYS A 151 13.01 -0.42 12.99
CA CYS A 151 11.66 -0.98 12.86
C CYS A 151 10.73 0.01 12.15
N PHE A 152 9.89 -0.52 11.27
CA PHE A 152 8.87 0.22 10.53
C PHE A 152 7.58 -0.60 10.51
N GLU A 153 6.46 0.06 10.25
CA GLU A 153 5.16 -0.61 10.14
C GLU A 153 4.37 -0.09 8.94
N LEU A 154 3.80 -1.02 8.18
CA LEU A 154 2.90 -0.74 7.06
C LEU A 154 1.45 -0.94 7.52
N PHE A 155 0.65 0.11 7.37
CA PHE A 155 -0.76 0.14 7.67
C PHE A 155 -1.60 0.26 6.40
N GLY A 156 -2.81 -0.30 6.44
CA GLY A 156 -3.88 -0.02 5.48
C GLY A 156 -4.99 0.79 6.14
N PHE A 157 -5.12 2.06 5.76
CA PHE A 157 -6.19 2.93 6.22
C PHE A 157 -7.40 2.82 5.28
N ASP A 158 -8.58 2.66 5.86
CA ASP A 158 -9.83 2.46 5.13
C ASP A 158 -10.70 3.71 5.28
N PHE A 159 -11.06 4.32 4.16
CA PHE A 159 -11.91 5.52 4.13
C PHE A 159 -13.20 5.27 3.36
N MET A 160 -14.32 5.79 3.87
CA MET A 160 -15.55 5.92 3.10
C MET A 160 -15.67 7.31 2.50
N LEU A 161 -16.09 7.40 1.25
CA LEU A 161 -16.43 8.68 0.64
C LEU A 161 -17.92 8.94 0.74
N ASP A 162 -18.29 10.12 1.21
CA ASP A 162 -19.68 10.58 1.13
C ASP A 162 -20.02 11.19 -0.24
N ARG A 163 -21.27 11.65 -0.39
CA ARG A 163 -21.77 12.25 -1.64
C ARG A 163 -21.08 13.57 -1.99
N GLN A 164 -20.40 14.21 -1.03
CA GLN A 164 -19.67 15.46 -1.19
C GLN A 164 -18.15 15.23 -1.31
N MET A 165 -17.73 13.99 -1.57
CA MET A 165 -16.32 13.61 -1.69
C MET A 165 -15.51 13.84 -0.41
N ARG A 166 -16.16 13.91 0.76
CA ARG A 166 -15.44 13.95 2.04
C ARG A 166 -15.06 12.52 2.45
N PRO A 167 -13.81 12.30 2.86
CA PRO A 167 -13.37 11.01 3.36
C PRO A 167 -13.66 10.89 4.86
N TRP A 168 -14.19 9.74 5.25
CA TRP A 168 -14.45 9.36 6.63
C TRP A 168 -13.59 8.16 6.97
N LEU A 169 -12.66 8.32 7.91
CA LEU A 169 -11.81 7.22 8.38
C LEU A 169 -12.69 6.16 9.05
N LEU A 170 -12.60 4.92 8.60
CA LEU A 170 -13.32 3.78 9.16
C LEU A 170 -12.44 3.00 10.14
N GLU A 171 -11.26 2.62 9.70
CA GLU A 171 -10.30 1.82 10.47
C GLU A 171 -8.88 1.99 9.93
N ALA A 172 -7.89 1.63 10.75
CA ALA A 172 -6.50 1.46 10.37
C ALA A 172 -6.09 0.01 10.67
N ASN A 173 -5.73 -0.74 9.62
CA ASN A 173 -5.39 -2.14 9.71
C ASN A 173 -3.87 -2.33 9.85
N SER A 174 -3.44 -2.94 10.94
CA SER A 174 -2.10 -3.54 11.03
C SER A 174 -2.06 -4.79 10.14
N SER A 175 -1.01 -4.96 9.33
CA SER A 175 -0.90 -6.06 8.34
C SER A 175 -1.97 -6.04 7.24
N PRO A 176 -2.00 -5.00 6.39
CA PRO A 176 -2.97 -4.94 5.29
C PRO A 176 -2.80 -6.11 4.30
N ASP A 177 -3.93 -6.65 3.81
CA ASP A 177 -3.92 -7.66 2.76
C ASP A 177 -3.15 -7.16 1.52
N LEU A 178 -2.05 -7.85 1.19
CA LEU A 178 -1.22 -7.61 0.01
C LEU A 178 -1.80 -8.28 -1.25
N CYS A 179 -3.00 -8.85 -1.14
CA CYS A 179 -3.84 -9.32 -2.22
C CYS A 179 -3.07 -10.19 -3.25
N GLU A 180 -2.36 -11.23 -2.80
CA GLU A 180 -1.49 -12.05 -3.67
C GLU A 180 -2.20 -12.65 -4.89
N ASP A 181 -3.48 -12.97 -4.72
CA ASP A 181 -4.38 -13.50 -5.74
C ASP A 181 -5.18 -12.41 -6.48
N ALA A 182 -4.73 -11.15 -6.41
CA ALA A 182 -5.36 -10.04 -7.10
C ALA A 182 -5.25 -10.13 -8.62
N GLY A 183 -6.16 -9.42 -9.29
CA GLY A 183 -6.04 -9.15 -10.72
C GLY A 183 -4.73 -8.43 -11.07
N PRO A 184 -4.25 -8.53 -12.32
CA PRO A 184 -2.92 -8.05 -12.71
C PRO A 184 -2.63 -6.59 -12.38
N ALA A 185 -3.64 -5.71 -12.52
CA ALA A 185 -3.48 -4.27 -12.25
C ALA A 185 -3.21 -3.97 -10.77
N LEU A 186 -4.01 -4.54 -9.87
CA LEU A 186 -3.83 -4.36 -8.43
C LEU A 186 -2.54 -5.02 -7.95
N ARG A 187 -2.24 -6.21 -8.47
CA ARG A 187 -0.98 -6.91 -8.16
C ARG A 187 0.24 -6.07 -8.54
N CYS A 188 0.27 -5.50 -9.74
CA CYS A 188 1.36 -4.63 -10.20
C CYS A 188 1.52 -3.42 -9.28
N LEU A 189 0.41 -2.76 -8.91
CA LEU A 189 0.41 -1.64 -7.98
C LEU A 189 1.01 -2.01 -6.61
N ILE A 190 0.64 -3.18 -6.07
CA ILE A 190 1.13 -3.67 -4.78
C ILE A 190 2.62 -4.01 -4.86
N GLU A 191 3.04 -4.76 -5.88
CA GLU A 191 4.43 -5.17 -6.06
C GLU A 191 5.36 -3.95 -6.19
N ASP A 192 4.95 -2.93 -6.95
CA ASP A 192 5.71 -1.68 -7.09
C ASP A 192 5.77 -0.92 -5.76
N ALA A 193 4.63 -0.73 -5.07
CA ALA A 193 4.58 0.00 -3.81
C ALA A 193 5.45 -0.65 -2.72
N LEU A 194 5.48 -1.99 -2.66
CA LEU A 194 6.31 -2.74 -1.71
C LEU A 194 7.80 -2.66 -2.06
N ALA A 195 8.16 -2.74 -3.34
CA ALA A 195 9.55 -2.58 -3.77
C ALA A 195 10.08 -1.17 -3.44
N GLU A 196 9.27 -0.15 -3.69
CA GLU A 196 9.58 1.24 -3.33
C GLU A 196 9.66 1.42 -1.80
N LEU A 197 8.77 0.79 -1.03
CA LEU A 197 8.79 0.84 0.44
C LEU A 197 10.11 0.28 0.99
N LEU A 198 10.54 -0.89 0.50
CA LEU A 198 11.76 -1.52 0.99
C LEU A 198 13.00 -0.70 0.61
N SER A 199 13.01 -0.12 -0.60
CA SER A 199 14.06 0.81 -1.03
C SER A 199 14.12 2.03 -0.11
N LEU A 200 12.97 2.61 0.24
CA LEU A 200 12.86 3.74 1.15
C LEU A 200 13.39 3.39 2.55
N VAL A 201 12.94 2.28 3.15
CA VAL A 201 13.37 1.88 4.50
C VAL A 201 14.87 1.61 4.55
N VAL A 202 15.42 0.90 3.56
CA VAL A 202 16.86 0.66 3.46
C VAL A 202 17.59 1.99 3.28
N GLY A 203 17.09 2.87 2.43
CA GLY A 203 17.71 4.16 2.17
C GLY A 203 17.71 5.10 3.39
N LEU A 204 16.65 5.07 4.21
CA LEU A 204 16.61 5.79 5.48
C LEU A 204 17.66 5.25 6.47
N GLN A 205 17.81 3.92 6.53
CA GLN A 205 18.76 3.27 7.42
C GLN A 205 20.23 3.49 7.00
N GLU A 206 20.50 3.53 5.70
CA GLU A 206 21.83 3.76 5.12
C GLU A 206 22.18 5.25 4.99
N GLY A 207 21.19 6.14 5.17
CA GLY A 207 21.35 7.59 5.00
C GLY A 207 21.41 8.05 3.54
N THR A 208 21.00 7.22 2.58
CA THR A 208 20.88 7.60 1.17
C THR A 208 19.56 8.34 0.89
N VAL A 209 18.55 8.16 1.74
CA VAL A 209 17.34 8.98 1.77
C VAL A 209 17.45 9.95 2.95
N GLN A 210 17.45 11.25 2.65
CA GLN A 210 17.55 12.31 3.65
C GLN A 210 16.19 12.95 3.85
N LEU A 211 15.74 13.02 5.11
CA LEU A 211 14.50 13.73 5.45
C LEU A 211 14.73 15.24 5.24
N PRO A 212 13.78 15.96 4.61
CA PRO A 212 13.85 17.41 4.52
C PRO A 212 14.01 18.06 5.90
N GLU A 213 14.81 19.13 5.98
CA GLU A 213 14.84 19.97 7.18
C GLU A 213 13.41 20.44 7.47
N ALA A 214 12.97 20.28 8.72
CA ALA A 214 11.65 20.78 9.05
C ALA A 214 11.64 22.30 9.01
N GLN A 215 10.88 22.80 8.05
CA GLN A 215 10.57 24.21 7.98
C GLN A 215 9.61 24.57 9.12
N ALA A 216 9.88 25.68 9.78
CA ALA A 216 8.95 26.27 10.73
C ALA A 216 7.75 26.82 9.94
N GLY A 217 6.64 26.08 9.97
CA GLY A 217 5.43 26.41 9.23
C GLY A 217 4.64 25.13 8.92
N ASP A 218 3.44 25.05 9.51
CA ASP A 218 2.42 24.01 9.40
C ASP A 218 2.89 22.52 9.35
N PRO A 219 2.88 21.80 10.50
CA PRO A 219 3.13 20.36 10.54
C PRO A 219 2.14 19.53 9.69
N TRP A 220 0.99 20.10 9.32
CA TRP A 220 -0.12 19.43 8.64
C TRP A 220 -0.05 19.53 7.11
N SER A 221 0.81 20.39 6.56
CA SER A 221 0.90 20.64 5.10
C SER A 221 1.71 19.60 4.32
N ARG A 222 2.29 18.59 4.97
CA ARG A 222 3.23 17.69 4.29
C ARG A 222 2.48 16.64 3.45
N ASN A 223 2.72 16.70 2.15
CA ASN A 223 2.47 15.63 1.19
C ASN A 223 3.55 15.76 0.11
N GLU A 224 4.79 15.55 0.50
CA GLU A 224 5.98 15.92 -0.28
C GLU A 224 6.67 14.69 -0.87
N ALA A 225 7.22 14.82 -2.07
CA ALA A 225 8.12 13.79 -2.61
C ALA A 225 9.50 14.01 -2.00
N VAL A 226 10.15 12.94 -1.56
CA VAL A 226 11.52 12.98 -1.06
C VAL A 226 12.40 12.20 -2.03
N GLU A 227 13.61 12.70 -2.29
CA GLU A 227 14.54 12.00 -3.16
C GLU A 227 14.86 10.61 -2.60
N GLY A 228 14.73 9.58 -3.45
CA GLY A 228 14.90 8.19 -3.05
C GLY A 228 13.71 7.53 -2.35
N SER A 229 12.58 8.23 -2.13
CA SER A 229 11.36 7.61 -1.56
C SER A 229 10.46 6.89 -2.57
N GLY A 230 10.84 6.86 -3.85
CA GLY A 230 9.96 6.37 -4.92
C GLY A 230 8.70 7.24 -5.02
N ARG A 231 7.52 6.63 -5.03
CA ARG A 231 6.24 7.35 -4.99
C ARG A 231 5.76 7.65 -3.59
N TRP A 232 6.33 7.04 -2.54
CA TRP A 232 5.94 7.32 -1.17
C TRP A 232 6.16 8.79 -0.84
N ARG A 233 5.11 9.43 -0.32
CA ARG A 233 5.10 10.84 0.01
C ARG A 233 5.29 11.01 1.50
N LEU A 234 6.21 11.87 1.91
CA LEU A 234 6.36 12.24 3.31
C LEU A 234 5.15 13.08 3.71
N CYS A 235 4.37 12.58 4.67
CA CYS A 235 3.18 13.28 5.15
C CYS A 235 3.25 13.74 6.60
N LEU A 236 4.14 13.17 7.42
CA LEU A 236 4.44 13.70 8.74
C LEU A 236 5.92 13.52 9.01
N HIS A 237 6.58 14.57 9.47
CA HIS A 237 7.93 14.47 10.02
C HIS A 237 8.04 15.46 11.17
N GLU A 238 7.82 14.93 12.36
CA GLU A 238 7.96 15.63 13.62
C GLU A 238 9.43 15.94 13.88
N VAL A 239 9.70 17.14 14.38
CA VAL A 239 11.04 17.52 14.78
C VAL A 239 11.12 17.61 16.29
N PRO A 240 12.05 16.87 16.92
CA PRO A 240 12.27 16.99 18.34
C PRO A 240 12.55 18.46 18.69
N PRO A 241 11.99 19.00 19.78
CA PRO A 241 12.32 20.34 20.21
C PRO A 241 13.84 20.47 20.37
N LYS A 242 14.44 21.53 19.79
CA LYS A 242 15.85 21.86 20.04
C LYS A 242 16.03 21.95 21.54
N ALA A 243 16.89 21.11 22.12
CA ALA A 243 17.24 21.19 23.53
C ALA A 243 17.68 22.63 23.82
N SER A 244 16.84 23.39 24.53
CA SER A 244 17.19 24.74 24.96
C SER A 244 18.45 24.63 25.82
N GLY A 245 19.46 25.43 25.48
CA GLY A 245 20.75 25.41 26.16
C GLY A 245 20.56 25.65 27.66
N GLY A 246 20.75 24.61 28.46
CA GLY A 246 20.57 24.67 29.91
C GLY A 246 20.99 23.36 30.56
N SER A 247 22.29 23.27 30.88
CA SER A 247 22.99 22.13 31.51
C SER A 247 22.97 20.83 30.71
N SER A 248 24.16 20.31 30.40
CA SER A 248 24.31 18.96 29.85
C SER A 248 23.53 17.97 30.72
N PRO A 249 22.58 17.19 30.16
CA PRO A 249 22.15 16.01 30.89
C PRO A 249 23.41 15.16 31.01
N SER A 250 23.83 14.88 32.25
CA SER A 250 24.87 13.90 32.50
C SER A 250 24.50 12.69 31.67
N ARG A 251 25.31 12.40 30.65
CA ARG A 251 25.19 11.23 29.80
C ARG A 251 25.00 10.07 30.77
N ALA A 252 23.76 9.61 30.94
CA ALA A 252 23.48 8.45 31.76
C ALA A 252 24.23 7.35 31.04
N ARG A 253 25.43 7.05 31.54
CA ARG A 253 26.20 5.90 31.12
C ARG A 253 25.25 4.75 31.37
N SER A 254 24.70 4.20 30.29
CA SER A 254 24.19 2.83 30.32
C SER A 254 25.19 2.01 31.12
N PRO A 255 24.78 1.22 32.12
CA PRO A 255 25.71 0.44 32.90
C PRO A 255 26.57 -0.36 31.92
N ARG A 256 27.88 -0.03 31.90
CA ARG A 256 28.87 -0.75 31.12
C ARG A 256 28.86 -2.16 31.65
N ARG A 257 28.12 -3.06 31.00
CA ARG A 257 28.20 -4.49 31.25
C ARG A 257 29.64 -4.86 30.90
N GLN A 258 30.45 -5.15 31.91
CA GLN A 258 31.80 -5.66 31.70
C GLN A 258 31.63 -6.99 30.95
N LEU A 259 32.02 -6.99 29.67
CA LEU A 259 32.19 -8.23 28.92
C LEU A 259 33.39 -8.99 29.52
N PRO A 260 33.27 -10.30 29.77
CA PRO A 260 34.41 -11.11 30.14
C PRO A 260 35.44 -11.12 28.99
N PRO A 261 36.74 -11.29 29.28
CA PRO A 261 37.77 -11.21 28.25
C PRO A 261 37.69 -12.41 27.30
N SER A 262 37.68 -12.08 26.01
CA SER A 262 38.09 -12.86 24.84
C SER A 262 37.78 -14.37 24.83
N ALA A 263 36.67 -14.73 24.18
CA ALA A 263 36.66 -15.85 23.25
C ALA A 263 36.49 -15.26 21.85
N SER A 264 37.34 -15.71 20.92
CA SER A 264 37.43 -15.28 19.51
C SER A 264 36.09 -14.91 18.89
N ALA A 265 35.91 -13.64 18.55
CA ALA A 265 34.73 -13.13 17.85
C ALA A 265 34.74 -13.58 16.38
N SER A 266 33.73 -14.35 15.99
CA SER A 266 33.23 -14.29 14.60
C SER A 266 32.23 -13.13 14.52
N PRO A 267 32.38 -12.19 13.58
CA PRO A 267 31.46 -11.06 13.45
C PRO A 267 30.20 -11.53 12.73
N CYS A 268 29.13 -11.82 13.49
CA CYS A 268 27.78 -11.87 12.95
C CYS A 268 27.10 -10.54 13.24
N VAL A 269 27.45 -9.51 12.46
CA VAL A 269 26.61 -8.32 12.27
C VAL A 269 26.33 -8.32 10.78
N GLY A 270 25.30 -9.06 10.38
CA GLY A 270 24.83 -9.00 9.01
C GLY A 270 24.29 -7.60 8.73
N SER A 271 24.71 -6.92 7.66
CA SER A 271 23.97 -5.73 7.22
C SER A 271 22.50 -6.12 6.99
N HIS A 272 21.55 -5.19 7.15
CA HIS A 272 20.14 -5.50 6.84
C HIS A 272 19.99 -6.04 5.41
N THR A 273 20.84 -5.59 4.47
CA THR A 273 20.99 -6.17 3.13
C THR A 273 21.37 -7.65 3.17
N GLN A 274 22.27 -8.08 4.05
CA GLN A 274 22.63 -9.49 4.27
C GLN A 274 21.51 -10.27 4.94
N VAL A 275 20.76 -9.69 5.88
CA VAL A 275 19.57 -10.33 6.49
C VAL A 275 18.47 -10.51 5.46
N LEU A 276 18.13 -9.46 4.68
CA LEU A 276 17.19 -9.55 3.56
C LEU A 276 17.67 -10.56 2.51
N ARG A 277 18.96 -10.57 2.17
CA ARG A 277 19.55 -11.55 1.25
C ARG A 277 19.50 -12.98 1.80
N ALA A 278 19.62 -13.17 3.12
CA ALA A 278 19.51 -14.48 3.76
C ALA A 278 18.06 -14.96 3.89
N CYS A 279 17.13 -14.09 4.29
CA CYS A 279 15.69 -14.38 4.37
C CYS A 279 15.09 -14.64 2.99
N LEU A 280 15.43 -13.82 1.99
CA LEU A 280 14.90 -13.98 0.63
C LEU A 280 15.69 -15.01 -0.19
N GLY A 281 16.97 -15.22 0.10
CA GLY A 281 17.80 -16.25 -0.50
C GLY A 281 17.48 -17.67 -0.01
N SER A 282 16.98 -17.83 1.22
CA SER A 282 16.54 -19.14 1.75
C SER A 282 15.12 -19.54 1.32
N VAL A 283 14.28 -18.57 0.94
CA VAL A 283 12.91 -18.79 0.42
C VAL A 283 12.86 -18.79 -1.12
N ALA A 284 14.00 -18.58 -1.79
CA ALA A 284 14.11 -18.46 -3.24
C ALA A 284 13.81 -19.74 -4.05
N ASN A 285 13.32 -20.82 -3.45
CA ASN A 285 13.03 -22.03 -4.21
C ASN A 285 11.83 -22.80 -3.63
N ALA A 286 10.62 -22.37 -4.01
CA ALA A 286 9.49 -23.26 -4.34
C ALA A 286 8.16 -22.49 -4.52
N GLN A 287 7.96 -21.36 -3.84
CA GLN A 287 6.60 -20.89 -3.57
C GLN A 287 6.22 -19.53 -4.19
N TYR A 288 7.19 -18.63 -4.49
CA TYR A 288 6.89 -17.27 -4.96
C TYR A 288 7.86 -16.71 -6.02
N PRO A 289 7.83 -17.18 -7.28
CA PRO A 289 8.83 -16.82 -8.30
C PRO A 289 8.77 -15.37 -8.81
N ARG A 290 7.71 -14.59 -8.49
CA ARG A 290 7.46 -13.25 -9.08
C ARG A 290 7.55 -12.06 -8.11
N LEU A 291 7.60 -12.29 -6.80
CA LEU A 291 8.05 -11.26 -5.85
C LEU A 291 9.57 -11.04 -5.97
N VAL A 292 10.28 -12.04 -6.50
CA VAL A 292 11.73 -12.11 -6.59
C VAL A 292 12.37 -11.19 -7.64
N PRO A 293 11.82 -10.87 -8.83
CA PRO A 293 12.56 -10.10 -9.84
C PRO A 293 12.88 -8.67 -9.40
N SER A 294 11.91 -7.91 -8.87
CA SER A 294 12.12 -6.54 -8.41
C SER A 294 12.95 -6.47 -7.13
N LEU A 295 12.78 -7.45 -6.23
CA LEU A 295 13.59 -7.60 -5.01
C LEU A 295 15.01 -8.11 -5.28
N SER A 296 15.19 -9.00 -6.25
CA SER A 296 16.52 -9.45 -6.71
C SER A 296 17.26 -8.32 -7.40
N GLN A 297 16.57 -7.46 -8.14
CA GLN A 297 17.17 -6.24 -8.70
C GLN A 297 17.72 -5.33 -7.59
N LEU A 298 17.00 -5.21 -6.47
CA LEU A 298 17.45 -4.45 -5.29
C LEU A 298 18.63 -5.13 -4.55
N LEU A 299 18.65 -6.46 -4.48
CA LEU A 299 19.59 -7.23 -3.65
C LEU A 299 20.86 -7.69 -4.37
N TYR A 300 20.83 -7.84 -5.70
CA TYR A 300 21.89 -8.45 -6.49
C TYR A 300 22.39 -7.58 -7.66
N GLY A 301 21.75 -6.44 -7.95
CA GLY A 301 22.14 -5.52 -9.02
C GLY A 301 21.79 -6.04 -10.43
N TYR A 302 21.83 -5.15 -11.42
CA TYR A 302 21.51 -5.47 -12.82
C TYR A 302 22.46 -6.55 -13.38
N SER A 303 21.89 -7.66 -13.83
CA SER A 303 22.50 -8.56 -14.81
C SER A 303 21.89 -8.26 -16.19
N ASP A 304 22.73 -8.07 -17.20
CA ASP A 304 22.34 -7.70 -18.59
C ASP A 304 21.50 -8.78 -19.33
N SER A 305 21.20 -9.89 -18.65
CA SER A 305 20.46 -11.05 -19.17
C SER A 305 19.07 -11.21 -18.53
N ASP A 306 18.33 -10.12 -18.32
CA ASP A 306 16.96 -10.16 -17.80
C ASP A 306 15.94 -10.58 -18.90
N PRO A 307 15.33 -11.78 -18.83
CA PRO A 307 14.35 -12.25 -19.81
C PRO A 307 13.03 -11.46 -19.77
N ASP A 308 12.75 -10.67 -18.72
CA ASP A 308 11.51 -9.89 -18.58
C ASP A 308 11.62 -8.45 -19.11
N ARG A 309 12.77 -8.08 -19.68
CA ARG A 309 12.99 -6.75 -20.30
C ARG A 309 12.00 -6.46 -21.44
N GLU A 310 11.63 -7.49 -22.20
CA GLU A 310 10.69 -7.37 -23.30
C GLU A 310 9.23 -7.22 -22.81
N TRP A 311 8.88 -7.87 -21.69
CA TRP A 311 7.59 -7.73 -21.03
C TRP A 311 7.37 -6.30 -20.50
N ARG A 312 8.36 -5.75 -19.79
CA ARG A 312 8.28 -4.37 -19.26
C ARG A 312 8.17 -3.32 -20.37
N ARG A 313 8.85 -3.53 -21.50
CA ARG A 313 8.69 -2.68 -22.72
C ARG A 313 7.29 -2.79 -23.31
N LYS A 314 6.69 -3.97 -23.34
CA LYS A 314 5.33 -4.17 -23.89
C LYS A 314 4.24 -3.57 -22.99
N CYS A 315 4.40 -3.61 -21.67
CA CYS A 315 3.48 -2.94 -20.75
C CYS A 315 3.57 -1.41 -20.80
N ALA A 316 4.78 -0.86 -20.99
CA ALA A 316 4.96 0.59 -21.15
C ALA A 316 4.37 1.14 -22.48
N VAL A 317 4.22 0.29 -23.50
CA VAL A 317 3.70 0.67 -24.82
C VAL A 317 2.19 0.40 -24.96
N ALA A 318 1.61 -0.51 -24.16
CA ALA A 318 0.19 -0.87 -24.23
C ALA A 318 -0.71 0.06 -23.39
N GLY A 319 -0.63 1.36 -23.66
CA GLY A 319 -1.83 2.18 -23.59
C GLY A 319 -2.76 1.74 -24.74
N THR A 320 -3.98 1.34 -24.42
CA THR A 320 -5.06 0.96 -25.37
C THR A 320 -4.87 -0.33 -26.17
N THR A 321 -5.58 -1.39 -25.77
CA THR A 321 -6.54 -2.21 -26.55
C THR A 321 -6.60 -3.63 -25.98
N ALA A 322 -7.82 -4.10 -25.72
CA ALA A 322 -8.09 -5.48 -25.35
C ALA A 322 -7.72 -6.41 -26.51
N LEU A 323 -6.97 -7.49 -26.24
CA LEU A 323 -6.88 -8.63 -27.16
C LEU A 323 -6.97 -9.96 -26.39
N PRO A 324 -7.65 -10.97 -26.96
CA PRO A 324 -8.02 -12.21 -26.29
C PRO A 324 -6.89 -13.23 -26.36
N TRP A 325 -6.56 -13.88 -25.24
CA TRP A 325 -5.62 -15.01 -25.25
C TRP A 325 -6.35 -16.35 -25.39
N ARG A 326 -6.02 -17.05 -26.48
CA ARG A 326 -6.48 -18.39 -26.86
C ARG A 326 -5.98 -19.46 -25.88
N ARG A 327 -6.81 -20.50 -25.70
CA ARG A 327 -6.51 -21.79 -25.06
C ARG A 327 -5.42 -22.58 -25.82
N ASN A 328 -4.77 -23.49 -25.08
CA ASN A 328 -3.85 -24.58 -25.46
C ASN A 328 -2.36 -24.26 -25.20
N ALA A 329 -1.53 -25.11 -24.59
CA ALA A 329 -1.65 -26.55 -24.32
C ALA A 329 -0.88 -26.91 -23.03
N CYS A 330 -1.48 -27.76 -22.18
CA CYS A 330 -0.76 -28.55 -21.19
C CYS A 330 -0.20 -29.78 -21.92
N VAL A 331 1.13 -29.88 -22.00
CA VAL A 331 1.82 -31.13 -22.31
C VAL A 331 2.14 -31.79 -20.97
N HIS A 332 1.46 -32.90 -20.67
CA HIS A 332 1.84 -33.79 -19.56
C HIS A 332 3.11 -34.57 -19.94
N PRO A 333 4.06 -34.76 -19.02
CA PRO A 333 5.17 -35.68 -19.24
C PRO A 333 4.70 -37.11 -18.95
N SER A 334 4.87 -37.98 -19.94
CA SER A 334 4.64 -39.42 -19.88
C SER A 334 5.62 -40.10 -18.91
N ARG A 335 5.07 -40.84 -17.95
CA ARG A 335 5.79 -41.90 -17.23
C ARG A 335 5.77 -43.16 -18.10
N GLY A 336 6.93 -43.79 -18.20
CA GLY A 336 7.12 -45.01 -18.97
C GLY A 336 6.48 -46.23 -18.32
N GLU A 337 5.99 -47.12 -19.18
CA GLU A 337 5.81 -48.53 -18.89
C GLU A 337 6.43 -49.33 -20.02
N GLY A 338 7.15 -50.38 -19.62
CA GLY A 338 7.96 -51.22 -20.50
C GLY A 338 7.16 -52.29 -21.23
N GLU A 339 7.74 -52.70 -22.35
CA GLU A 339 7.86 -54.07 -22.85
C GLU A 339 6.66 -55.03 -22.83
N LYS A 340 6.30 -55.43 -24.07
CA LYS A 340 6.18 -56.81 -24.63
C LYS A 340 4.78 -57.36 -25.00
N GLY A 341 4.76 -57.90 -26.24
CA GLY A 341 3.89 -58.99 -26.74
C GLY A 341 2.63 -58.50 -27.45
N THR A 342 2.56 -58.33 -28.77
CA THR A 342 2.34 -59.34 -29.85
C THR A 342 1.20 -60.34 -29.64
N ASP A 343 0.37 -60.40 -30.69
CA ASP A 343 -0.68 -61.38 -31.03
C ASP A 343 -2.04 -61.14 -30.35
N GLY A 344 -3.19 -61.09 -31.01
CA GLY A 344 -3.59 -61.46 -32.37
C GLY A 344 -5.07 -61.87 -32.32
N ALA A 345 -5.84 -61.45 -33.34
CA ALA A 345 -7.12 -62.01 -33.80
C ALA A 345 -8.35 -62.06 -32.88
N GLY A 346 -9.49 -61.63 -33.42
CA GLY A 346 -10.84 -61.86 -32.89
C GLY A 346 -11.82 -60.79 -33.32
#